data_AF-V2Y5R7-F1
#
_entry.id   AF-V2Y5R7-F1
#
_cell.length_a   1.000
_cell.length_b   1.000
_cell.length_c   1.000
_cell.angle_alpha   90.00
_cell.angle_beta   90.00
_cell.angle_gamma   90.00
#
_symmetry.space_group_name_H-M   'P 1'
#
loop_
_entity.id
_entity.type
_entity.pdbx_description
1 polymer ?
#
loop_
_entity_poly.entity_id
_entity_poly.type
_entity_poly.pdbx_seq_one_letter_code
_entity_poly.pdbx_strand_id
1 'polypeptide(L)'
;MKIKSKKELLYRIKDENGCSNIGGIAIDGNGTLYCVKSSADNKKQCLYVIKNYKSAKKEKGFVTPSRTHNYERLGHANSLTLSGGFLYVGTNENYIVKLSTTKLKGTKHEAGTKIDINSGDADISSIATVGNNQFIVHFSGHNDGHARKRVYFSSKITDTVEYNAEKMKTFTYPNTLKINVDNTEEQDMFYQNGYLYFILAEKDKNGKEFTKSHILKYRYEDCVCVGHETFTNKYATKFEIESMHIDSSNNLIFSANENKVILERVKVAGKTKIRKKILNNMDAIYIVKKWALATKIISNPKKTIKEI
;
A
#
# COMPACT_ATOMS: atom_id res chain seq x y z
N MET A 1 -4.66 -21.58 10.76
CA MET A 1 -4.41 -22.30 9.48
C MET A 1 -3.56 -21.42 8.57
N LYS A 2 -2.37 -21.88 8.16
CA LYS A 2 -1.44 -21.11 7.31
C LYS A 2 -1.89 -21.24 5.86
N ILE A 3 -2.48 -20.19 5.30
CA ILE A 3 -2.79 -20.10 3.87
C ILE A 3 -1.48 -19.73 3.16
N LYS A 4 -1.12 -20.46 2.10
CA LYS A 4 0.02 -20.12 1.25
C LYS A 4 -0.48 -19.86 -0.15
N SER A 5 -0.75 -18.60 -0.45
CA SER A 5 -1.24 -18.19 -1.75
C SER A 5 -0.11 -18.13 -2.77
N LYS A 6 -0.43 -18.43 -4.04
CA LYS A 6 0.49 -18.27 -5.16
C LYS A 6 0.39 -16.82 -5.67
N LYS A 7 1.44 -16.03 -5.43
CA LYS A 7 1.59 -14.71 -6.06
C LYS A 7 2.23 -14.82 -7.44
N GLU A 8 1.73 -14.04 -8.38
CA GLU A 8 2.20 -13.94 -9.77
C GLU A 8 2.68 -12.50 -10.01
N LEU A 9 3.88 -12.34 -10.56
CA LEU A 9 4.39 -11.02 -10.97
C LEU A 9 3.63 -10.56 -12.22
N LEU A 10 2.95 -9.42 -12.16
CA LEU A 10 2.34 -8.83 -13.34
C LEU A 10 3.38 -8.09 -14.17
N TYR A 11 4.11 -7.17 -13.54
CA TYR A 11 5.15 -6.36 -14.17
C TYR A 11 5.92 -5.58 -13.10
N ARG A 12 7.01 -4.96 -13.54
CA ARG A 12 7.80 -3.99 -12.76
C ARG A 12 7.52 -2.56 -13.19
N ILE A 13 7.73 -1.61 -12.30
CA ILE A 13 7.60 -0.18 -12.56
C ILE A 13 8.99 0.45 -12.42
N LYS A 14 9.46 1.13 -13.47
CA LYS A 14 10.77 1.77 -13.44
C LYS A 14 10.76 2.97 -12.50
N ASP A 15 11.88 3.20 -11.86
CA ASP A 15 12.20 4.52 -11.28
C ASP A 15 12.26 5.58 -12.38
N GLU A 16 11.73 6.77 -12.08
CA GLU A 16 11.72 7.92 -12.97
C GLU A 16 11.88 9.19 -12.14
N ASN A 17 12.59 10.21 -12.66
CA ASN A 17 12.78 11.51 -12.01
C ASN A 17 13.27 11.46 -10.55
N GLY A 18 14.08 10.45 -10.20
CA GLY A 18 14.58 10.24 -8.84
C GLY A 18 13.57 9.65 -7.86
N CYS A 19 12.37 9.27 -8.33
CA CYS A 19 11.34 8.61 -7.53
C CYS A 19 11.51 7.09 -7.60
N SER A 20 11.76 6.46 -6.44
CA SER A 20 12.15 5.05 -6.37
C SER A 20 11.26 4.19 -5.50
N ASN A 21 10.52 4.75 -4.54
CA ASN A 21 9.72 3.95 -3.61
C ASN A 21 8.25 4.08 -3.97
N ILE A 22 7.52 2.97 -4.17
CA ILE A 22 6.06 3.01 -4.30
C ILE A 22 5.47 3.40 -2.95
N GLY A 23 4.66 4.46 -2.92
CA GLY A 23 3.92 4.87 -1.73
C GLY A 23 2.46 4.43 -1.74
N GLY A 24 1.85 4.17 -2.91
CA GLY A 24 0.44 3.80 -2.93
C GLY A 24 -0.06 3.33 -4.30
N ILE A 25 -1.03 2.42 -4.28
CA ILE A 25 -1.77 2.01 -5.49
C ILE A 25 -3.27 2.13 -5.31
N ALA A 26 -3.97 2.47 -6.39
CA ALA A 26 -5.42 2.41 -6.47
C ALA A 26 -5.86 1.91 -7.85
N ILE A 27 -6.98 1.20 -7.92
CA ILE A 27 -7.50 0.66 -9.19
C ILE A 27 -8.95 1.07 -9.35
N ASP A 28 -9.30 1.64 -10.50
CA ASP A 28 -10.67 2.01 -10.82
C ASP A 28 -11.49 0.87 -11.45
N GLY A 29 -12.80 1.05 -11.53
CA GLY A 29 -13.71 0.08 -12.14
C GLY A 29 -13.46 -0.20 -13.62
N ASN A 30 -12.66 0.63 -14.31
CA ASN A 30 -12.26 0.42 -15.70
C ASN A 30 -10.93 -0.34 -15.82
N GLY A 31 -10.35 -0.79 -14.71
CA GLY A 31 -9.06 -1.47 -14.71
C GLY A 31 -7.88 -0.54 -14.99
N THR A 32 -8.00 0.75 -14.66
CA THR A 32 -6.85 1.67 -14.61
C THR A 32 -6.19 1.58 -13.25
N LEU A 33 -4.91 1.23 -13.21
CA LEU A 33 -4.09 1.28 -12.01
C LEU A 33 -3.38 2.63 -11.92
N TYR A 34 -3.50 3.25 -10.76
CA TYR A 34 -2.76 4.43 -10.35
C TYR A 34 -1.69 4.00 -9.37
N CYS A 35 -0.46 4.46 -9.55
CA CYS A 35 0.66 4.17 -8.67
C CYS A 35 1.42 5.45 -8.41
N VAL A 36 1.65 5.81 -7.15
CA VAL A 36 2.54 6.91 -6.79
C VAL A 36 3.88 6.36 -6.34
N LYS A 37 4.97 6.95 -6.85
CA LYS A 37 6.33 6.74 -6.34
C LYS A 37 6.89 8.05 -5.83
N SER A 38 7.65 8.01 -4.75
CA SER A 38 8.27 9.18 -4.13
C SER A 38 9.79 9.14 -4.22
N SER A 39 10.41 10.31 -4.27
CA SER A 39 11.85 10.48 -4.09
C SER A 39 12.24 10.25 -2.62
N ALA A 40 13.51 9.88 -2.39
CA ALA A 40 14.00 9.63 -1.04
C ALA A 40 13.99 10.87 -0.13
N ASP A 41 13.97 12.08 -0.69
CA ASP A 41 13.85 13.34 0.04
C ASP A 41 12.41 13.83 0.18
N ASN A 42 11.42 13.07 -0.32
CA ASN A 42 9.99 13.38 -0.30
C ASN A 42 9.57 14.67 -1.00
N LYS A 43 10.47 15.27 -1.78
CA LYS A 43 10.21 16.53 -2.50
C LYS A 43 9.64 16.31 -3.90
N LYS A 44 9.70 15.10 -4.43
CA LYS A 44 9.22 14.77 -5.77
C LYS A 44 8.44 13.47 -5.76
N GLN A 45 7.36 13.44 -6.53
CA GLN A 45 6.56 12.24 -6.71
C GLN A 45 6.18 12.05 -8.17
N CYS A 46 6.20 10.79 -8.63
CA CYS A 46 5.74 10.37 -9.93
C CYS A 46 4.46 9.55 -9.76
N LEU A 47 3.35 10.05 -10.30
CA LEU A 47 2.09 9.32 -10.39
C LEU A 47 1.93 8.71 -11.77
N TYR A 48 1.97 7.38 -11.83
CA TYR A 48 1.79 6.59 -13.03
C TYR A 48 0.33 6.20 -13.22
N VAL A 49 -0.17 6.37 -14.45
CA VAL A 49 -1.49 5.89 -14.88
C VAL A 49 -1.31 4.74 -15.84
N ILE A 50 -1.75 3.54 -15.46
CA ILE A 50 -1.59 2.30 -16.23
C ILE A 50 -2.98 1.77 -16.59
N LYS A 51 -3.42 2.02 -17.82
CA LYS A 51 -4.70 1.50 -18.34
C LYS A 51 -4.64 -0.01 -18.55
N ASN A 52 -5.77 -0.69 -18.37
CA ASN A 52 -5.92 -2.13 -18.55
C ASN A 52 -4.80 -2.89 -17.83
N TYR A 53 -4.58 -2.61 -16.54
CA TYR A 53 -3.36 -2.98 -15.82
C TYR A 53 -2.98 -4.46 -15.99
N LYS A 54 -3.97 -5.37 -15.99
CA LYS A 54 -3.75 -6.82 -16.18
C LYS A 54 -3.04 -7.16 -17.49
N SER A 55 -3.35 -6.42 -18.57
CA SER A 55 -2.83 -6.63 -19.92
C SER A 55 -1.96 -5.46 -20.42
N ALA A 56 -1.45 -4.62 -19.50
CA ALA A 56 -0.63 -3.48 -19.87
C ALA A 56 0.60 -3.90 -20.68
N LYS A 57 1.02 -3.06 -21.63
CA LYS A 57 2.21 -3.31 -22.46
C LYS A 57 3.45 -3.35 -21.59
N LYS A 58 4.29 -4.38 -21.81
CA LYS A 58 5.51 -4.61 -21.06
C LYS A 58 6.69 -4.74 -22.01
N GLU A 59 7.81 -4.14 -21.64
CA GLU A 59 9.09 -4.34 -22.31
C GLU A 59 10.10 -4.86 -21.29
N LYS A 60 10.69 -6.03 -21.55
CA LYS A 60 11.65 -6.69 -20.63
C LYS A 60 11.12 -6.82 -19.18
N GLY A 61 9.80 -7.02 -19.04
CA GLY A 61 9.11 -7.17 -17.75
C GLY A 61 8.70 -5.85 -17.07
N PHE A 62 9.05 -4.69 -17.62
CA PHE A 62 8.65 -3.38 -17.09
C PHE A 62 7.45 -2.84 -17.86
N VAL A 63 6.48 -2.27 -17.15
CA VAL A 63 5.31 -1.63 -17.76
C VAL A 63 5.68 -0.27 -18.34
N THR A 64 5.05 0.10 -19.45
CA THR A 64 5.05 1.49 -19.93
C THR A 64 3.77 2.17 -19.45
N PRO A 65 3.85 3.17 -18.54
CA PRO A 65 2.69 3.95 -18.12
C PRO A 65 2.01 4.62 -19.32
N SER A 66 0.69 4.71 -19.29
CA SER A 66 -0.07 5.48 -20.29
C SER A 66 0.07 6.99 -20.07
N ARG A 67 0.28 7.41 -18.82
CA ARG A 67 0.64 8.77 -18.41
C ARG A 67 1.56 8.70 -17.20
N THR A 68 2.42 9.71 -17.08
CA THR A 68 3.23 9.99 -15.89
C THR A 68 2.98 11.44 -15.52
N HIS A 69 2.65 11.71 -14.26
CA HIS A 69 2.47 13.05 -13.70
C HIS A 69 3.50 13.28 -12.61
N ASN A 70 4.21 14.41 -12.66
CA ASN A 70 5.22 14.76 -11.67
C ASN A 70 4.66 15.79 -10.70
N TYR A 71 4.94 15.63 -9.41
CA TYR A 71 4.47 16.48 -8.34
C TYR A 71 5.62 16.86 -7.41
N GLU A 72 5.47 17.98 -6.70
CA GLU A 72 6.37 18.41 -5.62
C GLU A 72 5.65 18.53 -4.26
N ARG A 73 4.36 18.18 -4.22
CA ARG A 73 3.45 18.49 -3.09
C ARG A 73 2.60 17.30 -2.63
N LEU A 74 2.97 16.08 -3.01
CA LEU A 74 2.30 14.88 -2.48
C LEU A 74 2.99 14.36 -1.21
N GLY A 75 4.03 15.05 -0.72
CA GLY A 75 4.84 14.61 0.42
C GLY A 75 5.47 13.24 0.18
N HIS A 76 5.53 12.39 1.20
CA HIS A 76 5.98 11.01 1.06
C HIS A 76 4.97 10.13 0.28
N ALA A 77 3.71 10.58 0.16
CA ALA A 77 2.63 9.91 -0.56
C ALA A 77 2.39 8.45 -0.10
N ASN A 78 2.31 8.27 1.22
CA ASN A 78 2.31 6.98 1.94
C ASN A 78 1.15 6.05 1.62
N SER A 79 0.08 6.58 1.02
CA SER A 79 -1.12 5.83 0.76
C SER A 79 -1.95 6.49 -0.33
N LEU A 80 -2.68 5.69 -1.08
CA LEU A 80 -3.50 6.13 -2.19
C LEU A 80 -4.84 5.38 -2.18
N THR A 81 -5.95 6.11 -2.06
CA THR A 81 -7.29 5.51 -2.16
C THR A 81 -8.14 6.19 -3.21
N LEU A 82 -9.13 5.49 -3.76
CA LEU A 82 -10.01 5.97 -4.82
C LEU A 82 -11.45 6.07 -4.31
N SER A 83 -12.04 7.26 -4.39
CA SER A 83 -13.45 7.48 -4.02
C SER A 83 -14.10 8.51 -4.93
N GLY A 84 -15.32 8.25 -5.42
CA GLY A 84 -16.10 9.20 -6.20
C GLY A 84 -15.42 9.75 -7.47
N GLY A 85 -14.51 8.98 -8.10
CA GLY A 85 -13.73 9.43 -9.26
C GLY A 85 -12.52 10.31 -8.92
N PHE A 86 -12.13 10.38 -7.65
CA PHE A 86 -10.94 11.09 -7.19
C PHE A 86 -9.98 10.13 -6.48
N LEU A 87 -8.69 10.36 -6.68
CA LEU A 87 -7.65 9.80 -5.82
C LEU A 87 -7.47 10.70 -4.61
N TYR A 88 -7.30 10.10 -3.44
CA TYR A 88 -6.95 10.76 -2.19
C TYR A 88 -5.58 10.23 -1.77
N VAL A 89 -4.61 11.13 -1.68
CA VAL A 89 -3.22 10.83 -1.34
C VAL A 89 -2.99 11.20 0.12
N GLY A 90 -2.68 10.21 0.95
CA GLY A 90 -2.19 10.46 2.31
C GLY A 90 -0.78 11.02 2.26
N THR A 91 -0.51 12.08 3.02
CA THR A 91 0.80 12.74 3.05
C THR A 91 1.37 12.71 4.46
N ASN A 92 2.70 12.70 4.58
CA ASN A 92 3.40 12.87 5.86
C ASN A 92 3.41 14.36 6.31
N GLU A 93 2.39 15.10 5.92
CA GLU A 93 2.14 16.48 6.29
C GLU A 93 0.67 16.56 6.74
N ASN A 94 0.27 17.67 7.37
CA ASN A 94 -1.07 17.84 7.94
C ASN A 94 -2.18 18.05 6.88
N TYR A 95 -2.14 17.35 5.73
CA TYR A 95 -3.16 17.39 4.69
C TYR A 95 -3.25 16.13 3.85
N ILE A 96 -4.36 16.03 3.11
CA ILE A 96 -4.60 15.08 2.03
C ILE A 96 -4.60 15.83 0.71
N VAL A 97 -4.12 15.20 -0.37
CA VAL A 97 -4.30 15.73 -1.72
C VAL A 97 -5.37 14.94 -2.48
N LYS A 98 -6.37 15.65 -2.98
CA LYS A 98 -7.45 15.11 -3.83
C LYS A 98 -7.15 15.38 -5.30
N LEU A 99 -7.11 14.35 -6.13
CA LEU A 99 -6.78 14.42 -7.57
C LEU A 99 -7.92 13.85 -8.41
N SER A 100 -8.35 14.56 -9.45
CA SER A 100 -9.39 14.07 -10.37
C SER A 100 -8.86 12.98 -11.31
N THR A 101 -9.45 11.78 -11.27
CA THR A 101 -9.05 10.69 -12.18
C THR A 101 -9.29 11.00 -13.65
N THR A 102 -10.35 11.75 -13.97
CA THR A 102 -10.66 12.19 -15.33
C THR A 102 -9.54 13.06 -15.88
N LYS A 103 -9.04 14.01 -15.08
CA LYS A 103 -7.94 14.89 -15.49
C LYS A 103 -6.61 14.12 -15.58
N LEU A 104 -6.34 13.22 -14.62
CA LEU A 104 -5.15 12.36 -14.66
C LEU A 104 -5.07 11.46 -15.91
N LYS A 105 -6.23 11.05 -16.45
CA LYS A 105 -6.29 10.31 -17.73
C LYS A 105 -6.08 11.20 -18.96
N GLY A 106 -6.19 12.51 -18.80
CA GLY A 106 -5.99 13.52 -19.83
C GLY A 106 -4.51 13.81 -20.11
N THR A 107 -4.24 14.94 -20.75
CA THR A 107 -2.89 15.43 -21.08
C THR A 107 -2.47 16.63 -20.24
N LYS A 108 -3.41 17.28 -19.55
CA LYS A 108 -3.12 18.43 -18.68
C LYS A 108 -2.71 17.94 -17.31
N HIS A 109 -1.70 18.58 -16.72
CA HIS A 109 -1.30 18.34 -15.35
C HIS A 109 -2.43 18.74 -14.40
N GLU A 110 -2.86 17.81 -13.55
CA GLU A 110 -3.81 18.09 -12.47
C GLU A 110 -3.04 18.36 -11.20
N ALA A 111 -3.05 19.61 -10.74
CA ALA A 111 -2.39 19.96 -9.49
C ALA A 111 -3.03 19.21 -8.32
N GLY A 112 -4.36 19.17 -8.27
CA GLY A 112 -5.16 18.64 -7.16
C GLY A 112 -5.67 19.72 -6.20
N THR A 113 -6.42 19.27 -5.20
CA THR A 113 -6.93 20.11 -4.11
C THR A 113 -6.32 19.62 -2.80
N LYS A 114 -5.73 20.53 -2.03
CA LYS A 114 -5.27 20.27 -0.67
C LYS A 114 -6.48 20.30 0.28
N ILE A 115 -6.57 19.31 1.16
CA ILE A 115 -7.60 19.18 2.19
C ILE A 115 -6.88 19.15 3.53
N ASP A 116 -7.06 20.19 4.32
CA ASP A 116 -6.39 20.31 5.61
C ASP A 116 -6.98 19.35 6.65
N ILE A 117 -6.12 18.92 7.58
CA ILE A 117 -6.52 18.13 8.72
C ILE A 117 -6.66 19.08 9.91
N ASN A 118 -7.83 19.08 10.55
CA ASN A 118 -8.04 19.88 11.75
C ASN A 118 -7.64 19.07 12.99
N SER A 119 -6.41 18.56 13.01
CA SER A 119 -5.79 17.88 14.14
C SER A 119 -4.40 18.46 14.29
N GLY A 120 -4.06 19.01 15.45
CA GLY A 120 -2.73 19.55 15.70
C GLY A 120 -1.64 18.56 15.26
N ASP A 121 -0.63 19.05 14.55
CA ASP A 121 0.57 18.35 14.05
C ASP A 121 0.51 16.82 14.05
N ALA A 122 -0.27 16.25 13.12
CA ALA A 122 -0.43 14.82 12.93
C ALA A 122 -0.25 14.42 11.46
N ASP A 123 0.82 13.66 11.20
CA ASP A 123 1.14 13.11 9.89
C ASP A 123 0.13 12.00 9.50
N ILE A 124 -0.28 11.95 8.23
CA ILE A 124 -1.07 10.82 7.70
C ILE A 124 -0.14 9.74 7.16
N SER A 125 -0.23 8.56 7.76
CA SER A 125 0.50 7.37 7.32
C SER A 125 -0.32 6.55 6.34
N SER A 126 -1.64 6.43 6.53
CA SER A 126 -2.47 5.64 5.60
C SER A 126 -3.93 6.09 5.54
N ILE A 127 -4.58 5.83 4.41
CA ILE A 127 -5.97 6.21 4.15
C ILE A 127 -6.70 5.15 3.31
N ALA A 128 -7.90 4.77 3.73
CA ALA A 128 -8.82 3.94 2.94
C ALA A 128 -10.20 4.58 2.83
N THR A 129 -10.85 4.44 1.66
CA THR A 129 -12.27 4.81 1.52
C THR A 129 -13.20 3.69 1.97
N VAL A 130 -14.28 4.08 2.63
CA VAL A 130 -15.43 3.21 2.95
C VAL A 130 -16.55 3.37 1.91
N GLY A 131 -16.50 4.44 1.11
CA GLY A 131 -17.55 4.86 0.18
C GLY A 131 -18.32 6.09 0.72
N ASN A 132 -19.11 6.74 -0.14
CA ASN A 132 -19.94 7.90 0.24
C ASN A 132 -19.18 9.01 1.00
N ASN A 133 -17.95 9.33 0.58
CA ASN A 133 -17.04 10.28 1.24
C ASN A 133 -16.67 9.95 2.70
N GLN A 134 -16.86 8.69 3.11
CA GLN A 134 -16.36 8.17 4.38
C GLN A 134 -15.02 7.48 4.16
N PHE A 135 -14.12 7.69 5.12
CA PHE A 135 -12.74 7.24 5.09
C PHE A 135 -12.31 6.71 6.45
N ILE A 136 -11.27 5.89 6.41
CA ILE A 136 -10.51 5.45 7.57
C ILE A 136 -9.13 6.05 7.41
N VAL A 137 -8.67 6.77 8.41
CA VAL A 137 -7.39 7.48 8.39
C VAL A 137 -6.52 7.00 9.55
N HIS A 138 -5.24 6.82 9.26
CA HIS A 138 -4.18 6.63 10.26
C HIS A 138 -3.39 7.92 10.43
N PHE A 139 -3.23 8.34 11.69
CA PHE A 139 -2.37 9.45 12.05
C PHE A 139 -1.16 8.91 12.82
N SER A 140 0.05 9.09 12.29
CA SER A 140 1.27 8.64 12.97
C SER A 140 1.61 9.53 14.17
N GLY A 141 2.16 8.95 15.23
CA GLY A 141 2.57 9.67 16.44
C GLY A 141 1.61 9.55 17.63
N HIS A 142 0.47 8.87 17.48
CA HIS A 142 -0.54 8.71 18.54
C HIS A 142 -0.43 7.37 19.31
N ASN A 143 0.70 7.14 19.99
CA ASN A 143 0.88 6.03 20.95
C ASN A 143 0.67 4.60 20.40
N ASP A 144 0.94 4.39 19.11
CA ASP A 144 0.87 3.10 18.43
C ASP A 144 2.25 2.58 17.97
N GLY A 145 3.28 3.43 18.00
CA GLY A 145 4.68 3.03 17.80
C GLY A 145 5.11 1.95 18.81
N HIS A 146 5.61 0.83 18.30
CA HIS A 146 6.09 -0.34 19.08
C HIS A 146 5.06 -1.10 19.92
N ALA A 147 3.79 -0.70 19.89
CA ALA A 147 2.72 -1.45 20.53
C ALA A 147 2.19 -2.54 19.58
N ARG A 148 1.73 -3.69 20.10
CA ARG A 148 1.00 -4.72 19.31
C ARG A 148 -0.39 -4.24 18.88
N LYS A 149 -0.57 -2.95 18.55
CA LYS A 149 -1.86 -2.34 18.22
C LYS A 149 -1.68 -1.23 17.19
N ARG A 150 -2.75 -0.95 16.43
CA ARG A 150 -2.89 0.22 15.56
C ARG A 150 -4.18 0.96 15.86
N VAL A 151 -4.18 2.26 15.62
CA VAL A 151 -5.30 3.14 15.94
C VAL A 151 -5.74 3.86 14.68
N TYR A 152 -7.00 3.67 14.27
CA TYR A 152 -7.54 4.30 13.07
C TYR A 152 -8.81 5.07 13.39
N PHE A 153 -9.09 6.10 12.58
CA PHE A 153 -10.20 7.03 12.81
C PHE A 153 -11.18 6.97 11.65
N SER A 154 -12.46 6.80 11.95
CA SER A 154 -13.52 7.03 10.96
C SER A 154 -13.63 8.52 10.71
N SER A 155 -13.51 8.94 9.45
CA SER A 155 -13.55 10.35 9.06
C SER A 155 -14.49 10.54 7.89
N LYS A 156 -15.28 11.61 7.90
CA LYS A 156 -15.96 12.11 6.70
C LYS A 156 -15.06 13.19 6.12
N ILE A 157 -14.59 13.00 4.90
CA ILE A 157 -13.75 14.01 4.24
C ILE A 157 -14.66 14.90 3.40
N THR A 158 -14.71 16.17 3.78
CA THR A 158 -15.36 17.23 3.00
C THR A 158 -14.29 18.21 2.54
N ASP A 159 -14.27 19.42 3.11
CA ASP A 159 -13.20 20.41 2.91
C ASP A 159 -12.11 20.30 3.99
N THR A 160 -12.40 19.57 5.07
CA THR A 160 -11.47 19.21 6.13
C THR A 160 -11.59 17.74 6.49
N VAL A 161 -10.56 17.21 7.16
CA VAL A 161 -10.58 15.91 7.85
C VAL A 161 -10.82 16.18 9.33
N GLU A 162 -11.90 15.62 9.87
CA GLU A 162 -12.22 15.70 11.29
C GLU A 162 -11.46 14.63 12.08
N TYR A 163 -10.61 15.06 13.01
CA TYR A 163 -10.08 14.18 14.05
C TYR A 163 -11.03 14.12 15.24
N ASN A 164 -11.48 12.92 15.58
CA ASN A 164 -12.43 12.71 16.66
C ASN A 164 -12.09 11.43 17.43
N ALA A 165 -11.72 11.58 18.70
CA ALA A 165 -11.33 10.48 19.57
C ALA A 165 -12.46 9.46 19.81
N GLU A 166 -13.73 9.86 19.70
CA GLU A 166 -14.88 8.94 19.80
C GLU A 166 -14.98 8.01 18.58
N LYS A 167 -14.40 8.42 17.44
CA LYS A 167 -14.34 7.64 16.20
C LYS A 167 -13.11 6.76 16.10
N MET A 168 -12.33 6.70 17.18
CA MET A 168 -11.11 5.91 17.30
C MET A 168 -11.42 4.41 17.40
N LYS A 169 -10.71 3.60 16.62
CA LYS A 169 -10.75 2.13 16.68
C LYS A 169 -9.35 1.56 16.81
N THR A 170 -9.17 0.69 17.80
CA THR A 170 -7.88 0.03 18.07
C THR A 170 -7.88 -1.41 17.57
N PHE A 171 -6.85 -1.79 16.83
CA PHE A 171 -6.69 -3.12 16.22
C PHE A 171 -5.43 -3.78 16.75
N THR A 172 -5.58 -4.85 17.53
CA THR A 172 -4.47 -5.56 18.15
C THR A 172 -3.93 -6.66 17.24
N TYR A 173 -2.61 -6.80 17.13
CA TYR A 173 -1.97 -7.88 16.37
C TYR A 173 -2.20 -9.23 17.04
N PRO A 174 -2.74 -10.23 16.32
CA PRO A 174 -3.09 -11.50 16.92
C PRO A 174 -1.83 -12.23 17.41
N ASN A 175 -1.89 -12.92 18.55
CA ASN A 175 -0.76 -13.71 19.08
C ASN A 175 -0.30 -14.83 18.12
N THR A 176 -1.17 -15.24 17.21
CA THR A 176 -0.84 -16.20 16.15
C THR A 176 0.14 -15.63 15.11
N LEU A 177 0.24 -14.29 15.02
CA LEU A 177 1.26 -13.61 14.24
C LEU A 177 2.54 -13.51 15.08
N LYS A 178 3.44 -14.46 14.85
CA LYS A 178 4.76 -14.57 15.50
C LYS A 178 5.74 -13.60 14.87
N ILE A 179 5.72 -12.35 15.33
CA ILE A 179 6.59 -11.24 14.88
C ILE A 179 7.34 -10.64 16.06
N ASN A 180 8.51 -10.05 15.78
CA ASN A 180 9.12 -9.07 16.68
C ASN A 180 8.58 -7.68 16.31
N VAL A 181 7.84 -7.05 17.20
CA VAL A 181 7.18 -5.74 16.93
C VAL A 181 8.18 -4.64 16.63
N ASP A 182 9.37 -4.68 17.24
CA ASP A 182 10.42 -3.67 17.03
C ASP A 182 11.05 -3.77 15.64
N ASN A 183 10.85 -4.91 14.96
CA ASN A 183 11.30 -5.12 13.59
C ASN A 183 10.19 -4.92 12.57
N THR A 184 9.06 -4.31 12.95
CA THR A 184 7.93 -4.13 12.03
C THR A 184 7.58 -2.68 11.79
N GLU A 185 7.21 -2.37 10.54
CA GLU A 185 6.73 -1.06 10.11
C GLU A 185 5.39 -1.22 9.39
N GLU A 186 4.46 -0.31 9.67
CA GLU A 186 3.18 -0.25 8.95
C GLU A 186 3.39 0.47 7.62
N GLN A 187 2.61 0.08 6.62
CA GLN A 187 2.78 0.55 5.25
C GLN A 187 1.50 1.24 4.80
N ASP A 188 0.46 0.47 4.50
CA ASP A 188 -0.82 0.99 4.01
C ASP A 188 -1.99 0.09 4.45
N MET A 189 -3.21 0.58 4.22
CA MET A 189 -4.46 -0.09 4.53
C MET A 189 -5.41 -0.14 3.35
N PHE A 190 -6.39 -1.04 3.42
CA PHE A 190 -7.46 -1.16 2.44
C PHE A 190 -8.76 -1.57 3.13
N TYR A 191 -9.88 -1.00 2.71
CA TYR A 191 -11.19 -1.36 3.25
C TYR A 191 -12.07 -1.98 2.16
N GLN A 192 -12.76 -3.06 2.50
CA GLN A 192 -13.76 -3.66 1.62
C GLN A 192 -14.78 -4.48 2.41
N ASN A 193 -16.06 -4.28 2.12
CA ASN A 193 -17.17 -5.11 2.60
C ASN A 193 -17.18 -5.34 4.12
N GLY A 194 -16.99 -4.29 4.92
CA GLY A 194 -16.98 -4.39 6.38
C GLY A 194 -15.66 -4.88 6.99
N TYR A 195 -14.64 -5.14 6.17
CA TYR A 195 -13.33 -5.56 6.61
C TYR A 195 -12.27 -4.50 6.35
N LEU A 196 -11.41 -4.28 7.35
CA LEU A 196 -10.19 -3.52 7.22
C LEU A 196 -9.02 -4.49 7.04
N TYR A 197 -8.17 -4.19 6.07
CA TYR A 197 -6.92 -4.85 5.79
C TYR A 197 -5.81 -3.85 6.04
N PHE A 198 -4.74 -4.24 6.72
CA PHE A 198 -3.55 -3.39 6.78
C PHE A 198 -2.29 -4.23 6.60
N ILE A 199 -1.26 -3.56 6.08
CA ILE A 199 0.00 -4.14 5.70
C ILE A 199 1.04 -3.83 6.77
N LEU A 200 1.79 -4.87 7.13
CA LEU A 200 2.90 -4.77 8.07
C LEU A 200 4.16 -5.37 7.42
N ALA A 201 5.19 -4.57 7.21
CA ALA A 201 6.49 -5.04 6.75
C ALA A 201 7.33 -5.49 7.95
N GLU A 202 8.07 -6.60 7.82
CA GLU A 202 8.94 -7.17 8.86
C GLU A 202 10.38 -7.21 8.35
N LYS A 203 11.28 -6.57 9.11
CA LYS A 203 12.72 -6.63 8.90
C LYS A 203 13.28 -7.99 9.27
N ASP A 204 14.48 -8.29 8.78
CA ASP A 204 15.23 -9.47 9.19
C ASP A 204 15.48 -9.49 10.71
N LYS A 205 16.00 -10.62 11.23
CA LYS A 205 16.27 -10.77 12.67
C LYS A 205 17.24 -9.73 13.25
N ASN A 206 18.02 -9.07 12.39
CA ASN A 206 18.98 -8.04 12.79
C ASN A 206 18.41 -6.63 12.65
N GLY A 207 17.14 -6.49 12.23
CA GLY A 207 16.49 -5.20 12.02
C GLY A 207 17.02 -4.41 10.82
N LYS A 208 17.67 -5.05 9.84
CA LYS A 208 18.40 -4.34 8.77
C LYS A 208 17.59 -4.11 7.50
N GLU A 209 16.87 -5.11 7.02
CA GLU A 209 16.24 -5.10 5.71
C GLU A 209 14.87 -5.77 5.76
N PHE A 210 13.88 -5.23 5.06
CA PHE A 210 12.55 -5.84 4.98
C PHE A 210 12.58 -7.12 4.17
N THR A 211 12.15 -8.23 4.76
CA THR A 211 12.20 -9.56 4.10
C THR A 211 10.85 -10.25 4.03
N LYS A 212 9.88 -9.80 4.82
CA LYS A 212 8.51 -10.31 4.83
C LYS A 212 7.53 -9.15 4.90
N SER A 213 6.34 -9.39 4.40
CA SER A 213 5.20 -8.51 4.64
C SER A 213 3.99 -9.34 5.00
N HIS A 214 3.18 -8.82 5.91
CA HIS A 214 1.98 -9.44 6.41
C HIS A 214 0.79 -8.59 5.98
N ILE A 215 -0.27 -9.24 5.52
CA ILE A 215 -1.56 -8.59 5.35
C ILE A 215 -2.51 -9.21 6.35
N LEU A 216 -3.01 -8.40 7.26
CA LEU A 216 -3.95 -8.81 8.29
C LEU A 216 -5.35 -8.35 7.91
N LYS A 217 -6.36 -9.17 8.20
CA LYS A 217 -7.78 -8.87 7.95
C LYS A 217 -8.53 -8.77 9.28
N TYR A 218 -9.30 -7.72 9.42
CA TYR A 218 -10.10 -7.43 10.61
C TYR A 218 -11.54 -7.13 10.23
N ARG A 219 -12.49 -7.57 11.05
CA ARG A 219 -13.83 -6.99 11.03
C ARG A 219 -13.73 -5.56 11.56
N TYR A 220 -14.22 -4.61 10.78
CA TYR A 220 -14.08 -3.21 11.14
C TYR A 220 -15.00 -2.80 12.31
N GLU A 221 -16.20 -3.39 12.38
CA GLU A 221 -17.21 -3.08 13.40
C GLU A 221 -16.70 -3.31 14.82
N ASP A 222 -16.08 -4.46 15.08
CA ASP A 222 -15.67 -4.92 16.41
C ASP A 222 -14.15 -5.11 16.57
N CYS A 223 -13.37 -4.69 15.58
CA CYS A 223 -11.91 -4.75 15.57
C CYS A 223 -11.32 -6.16 15.75
N VAL A 224 -12.09 -7.21 15.46
CA VAL A 224 -11.64 -8.60 15.62
C VAL A 224 -10.81 -9.06 14.42
N CYS A 225 -9.60 -9.56 14.70
CA CYS A 225 -8.76 -10.19 13.67
C CYS A 225 -9.40 -11.50 13.19
N VAL A 226 -9.65 -11.61 11.89
CA VAL A 226 -10.21 -12.81 11.26
C VAL A 226 -9.15 -13.68 10.58
N GLY A 227 -7.97 -13.13 10.32
CA GLY A 227 -6.85 -13.88 9.78
C GLY A 227 -5.74 -12.98 9.26
N HIS A 228 -4.64 -13.61 8.84
CA HIS A 228 -3.51 -12.94 8.23
C HIS A 228 -2.80 -13.88 7.25
N GLU A 229 -2.03 -13.31 6.33
CA GLU A 229 -1.12 -14.04 5.45
C GLU A 229 0.23 -13.33 5.38
N THR A 230 1.31 -14.12 5.33
CA THR A 230 2.69 -13.64 5.18
C THR A 230 3.19 -13.89 3.77
N PHE A 231 3.72 -12.85 3.16
CA PHE A 231 4.35 -12.85 1.85
C PHE A 231 5.86 -12.68 1.99
N THR A 232 6.60 -13.45 1.19
CA THR A 232 8.07 -13.33 1.05
C THR A 232 8.46 -13.47 -0.41
N ASN A 233 9.68 -13.05 -0.78
CA ASN A 233 10.25 -13.33 -2.08
C ASN A 233 11.67 -13.91 -1.92
N LYS A 234 11.82 -15.22 -2.11
CA LYS A 234 13.12 -15.91 -1.97
C LYS A 234 14.18 -15.46 -2.98
N TYR A 235 13.79 -14.72 -4.02
CA TYR A 235 14.70 -14.21 -5.05
C TYR A 235 15.07 -12.74 -4.83
N ALA A 236 14.53 -12.10 -3.79
CA ALA A 236 14.81 -10.72 -3.43
C ALA A 236 15.54 -10.67 -2.09
N THR A 237 16.41 -9.67 -1.91
CA THR A 237 17.01 -9.38 -0.61
C THR A 237 16.15 -8.45 0.22
N LYS A 238 15.46 -7.53 -0.45
CA LYS A 238 14.40 -6.69 0.09
C LYS A 238 13.06 -7.14 -0.47
N PHE A 239 12.05 -7.30 0.37
CA PHE A 239 10.67 -7.54 -0.02
C PHE A 239 9.73 -6.84 0.96
N GLU A 240 9.17 -5.72 0.52
CA GLU A 240 8.30 -4.84 1.30
C GLU A 240 7.04 -4.56 0.48
N ILE A 241 5.88 -5.03 0.94
CA ILE A 241 4.58 -4.66 0.34
C ILE A 241 4.24 -3.26 0.84
N GLU A 242 3.97 -2.35 -0.09
CA GLU A 242 3.74 -0.93 0.21
C GLU A 242 2.26 -0.57 0.17
N SER A 243 1.49 -1.20 -0.72
CA SER A 243 0.07 -0.89 -0.89
C SER A 243 -0.67 -2.04 -1.57
N MET A 244 -2.00 -2.03 -1.45
CA MET A 244 -2.85 -3.12 -1.95
C MET A 244 -4.21 -2.66 -2.47
N HIS A 245 -4.80 -3.53 -3.29
CA HIS A 245 -6.17 -3.44 -3.76
C HIS A 245 -6.77 -4.85 -3.86
N ILE A 246 -8.06 -4.99 -3.58
CA ILE A 246 -8.78 -6.25 -3.80
C ILE A 246 -9.89 -6.00 -4.82
N ASP A 247 -9.83 -6.70 -5.96
CA ASP A 247 -10.83 -6.53 -7.02
C ASP A 247 -12.14 -7.29 -6.71
N SER A 248 -13.18 -7.07 -7.51
CA SER A 248 -14.49 -7.71 -7.35
C SER A 248 -14.47 -9.24 -7.49
N SER A 249 -13.41 -9.80 -8.08
CA SER A 249 -13.18 -11.24 -8.18
C SER A 249 -12.40 -11.80 -6.99
N ASN A 250 -12.23 -11.00 -5.93
CA ASN A 250 -11.41 -11.31 -4.77
C ASN A 250 -9.94 -11.60 -5.12
N ASN A 251 -9.41 -11.02 -6.20
CA ASN A 251 -7.98 -11.06 -6.44
C ASN A 251 -7.32 -9.98 -5.60
N LEU A 252 -6.25 -10.33 -4.90
CA LEU A 252 -5.38 -9.35 -4.24
C LEU A 252 -4.35 -8.86 -5.27
N ILE A 253 -4.25 -7.55 -5.43
CA ILE A 253 -3.22 -6.86 -6.19
C ILE A 253 -2.41 -6.03 -5.20
N PHE A 254 -1.09 -6.11 -5.25
CA PHE A 254 -0.25 -5.35 -4.33
C PHE A 254 1.03 -4.87 -5.00
N SER A 255 1.50 -3.71 -4.57
CA SER A 255 2.84 -3.22 -4.89
C SER A 255 3.86 -3.80 -3.91
N ALA A 256 5.07 -4.05 -4.38
CA ALA A 256 6.18 -4.37 -3.51
C ALA A 256 7.45 -3.65 -3.95
N ASN A 257 8.12 -3.02 -3.00
CA ASN A 257 9.47 -2.51 -3.16
C ASN A 257 10.44 -3.68 -2.98
N GLU A 258 11.21 -3.98 -4.04
CA GLU A 258 12.08 -5.15 -4.10
C GLU A 258 13.48 -4.78 -4.53
N ASN A 259 14.47 -5.45 -3.97
CA ASN A 259 15.86 -5.42 -4.45
C ASN A 259 16.31 -6.83 -4.80
N LYS A 260 17.14 -6.96 -5.85
CA LYS A 260 17.68 -8.26 -6.27
C LYS A 260 19.21 -8.24 -6.30
N VAL A 261 19.82 -9.29 -5.76
CA VAL A 261 21.26 -9.53 -5.97
C VAL A 261 21.47 -10.18 -7.34
N ILE A 262 22.35 -9.57 -8.14
CA ILE A 262 22.85 -10.12 -9.38
C ILE A 262 24.37 -10.36 -9.27
N LEU A 263 24.88 -11.27 -10.10
CA LEU A 263 26.30 -11.51 -10.26
C LEU A 263 26.75 -10.80 -11.54
N GLU A 264 27.69 -9.87 -11.41
CA GLU A 264 28.29 -9.16 -12.54
C GLU A 264 29.75 -9.61 -12.74
N ARG A 265 30.15 -9.72 -14.01
CA ARG A 265 31.55 -9.95 -14.38
C ARG A 265 32.21 -8.60 -14.61
N VAL A 266 33.26 -8.32 -13.85
CA VAL A 266 34.04 -7.07 -13.95
C VAL A 266 35.50 -7.40 -14.24
N LYS A 267 36.15 -6.63 -15.10
CA LYS A 267 37.60 -6.73 -15.34
C LYS A 267 38.33 -5.83 -14.34
N VAL A 268 39.24 -6.42 -13.56
CA VAL A 268 40.10 -5.68 -12.63
C VAL A 268 41.54 -6.14 -12.88
N ALA A 269 42.42 -5.22 -13.29
CA ALA A 269 43.82 -5.51 -13.66
C ALA A 269 43.95 -6.67 -14.67
N GLY A 270 43.15 -6.65 -15.74
CA GLY A 270 43.16 -7.66 -16.80
C GLY A 270 42.50 -9.00 -16.44
N LYS A 271 42.17 -9.26 -15.16
CA LYS A 271 41.50 -10.49 -14.71
C LYS A 271 39.99 -10.28 -14.56
N THR A 272 39.20 -11.26 -15.01
CA THR A 272 37.75 -11.29 -14.79
C THR A 272 37.45 -11.71 -13.36
N LYS A 273 36.73 -10.87 -12.62
CA LYS A 273 36.21 -11.16 -11.28
C LYS A 273 34.68 -11.17 -11.33
N ILE A 274 34.07 -11.99 -10.47
CA ILE A 274 32.62 -11.99 -10.26
C ILE A 274 32.33 -11.17 -9.00
N ARG A 275 31.48 -10.16 -9.11
CA ARG A 275 31.04 -9.32 -7.99
C ARG A 275 29.53 -9.45 -7.79
N LYS A 276 29.09 -9.40 -6.53
CA LYS A 276 27.66 -9.23 -6.19
C LYS A 276 27.29 -7.76 -6.33
N LYS A 277 26.21 -7.48 -7.06
CA LYS A 277 25.60 -6.15 -7.17
C LYS A 277 24.15 -6.23 -6.76
N ILE A 278 23.68 -5.23 -6.01
CA ILE A 278 22.26 -5.09 -5.67
C ILE A 278 21.63 -4.22 -6.74
N LEU A 279 20.52 -4.71 -7.31
CA LEU A 279 19.68 -3.99 -8.26
C LEU A 279 18.44 -3.50 -7.52
N ASN A 280 18.33 -2.17 -7.35
CA ASN A 280 17.28 -1.54 -6.53
C ASN A 280 16.00 -1.18 -7.31
N ASN A 281 16.09 -0.96 -8.63
CA ASN A 281 14.94 -0.59 -9.48
C ASN A 281 14.13 -1.82 -9.86
N MET A 282 13.59 -2.52 -8.87
CA MET A 282 12.88 -3.79 -9.05
C MET A 282 11.47 -3.78 -8.47
N ASP A 283 10.91 -2.61 -8.19
CA ASP A 283 9.53 -2.48 -7.73
C ASP A 283 8.54 -3.15 -8.66
N ALA A 284 7.55 -3.80 -8.05
CA ALA A 284 6.72 -4.78 -8.72
C ALA A 284 5.25 -4.62 -8.36
N ILE A 285 4.39 -4.96 -9.32
CA ILE A 285 2.97 -5.23 -9.08
C ILE A 285 2.76 -6.74 -9.16
N TYR A 286 2.21 -7.31 -8.09
CA TYR A 286 1.84 -8.72 -8.00
C TYR A 286 0.32 -8.90 -8.00
N ILE A 287 -0.12 -10.10 -8.37
CA ILE A 287 -1.50 -10.56 -8.20
C ILE A 287 -1.53 -11.91 -7.48
N VAL A 288 -2.51 -12.09 -6.61
CA VAL A 288 -2.91 -13.35 -6.02
C VAL A 288 -4.37 -13.59 -6.41
N LYS A 289 -4.60 -14.59 -7.25
CA LYS A 289 -5.94 -14.88 -7.76
C LYS A 289 -6.80 -15.56 -6.71
N LYS A 290 -8.07 -15.17 -6.62
CA LYS A 290 -9.06 -15.72 -5.66
C LYS A 290 -8.47 -15.84 -4.26
N TRP A 291 -7.96 -14.73 -3.74
CA TRP A 291 -7.22 -14.69 -2.49
C TRP A 291 -8.08 -15.16 -1.33
N ALA A 292 -7.69 -16.28 -0.71
CA ALA A 292 -8.52 -16.98 0.26
C ALA A 292 -8.82 -16.15 1.53
N LEU A 293 -7.96 -15.19 1.89
CA LEU A 293 -8.25 -14.31 3.03
C LEU A 293 -9.39 -13.34 2.71
N ALA A 294 -9.49 -12.85 1.47
CA ALA A 294 -10.60 -12.01 1.03
C ALA A 294 -11.93 -12.78 1.01
N THR A 295 -11.93 -14.02 0.51
CA THR A 295 -13.16 -14.82 0.36
C THR A 295 -13.76 -15.34 1.66
N LYS A 296 -12.98 -15.42 2.74
CA LYS A 296 -13.49 -15.85 4.05
C LYS A 296 -14.40 -14.80 4.67
N ILE A 297 -15.71 -15.04 4.60
CA ILE A 297 -16.70 -14.38 5.46
C ILE A 297 -16.77 -15.21 6.73
N ILE A 298 -16.34 -14.64 7.86
CA ILE A 298 -16.48 -15.29 9.17
C ILE A 298 -17.71 -14.69 9.84
N SER A 299 -18.81 -15.45 9.85
CA SER A 299 -20.04 -15.07 10.56
C SER A 299 -19.75 -14.86 12.05
N ASN A 300 -20.45 -13.92 12.64
CA ASN A 300 -20.29 -13.62 14.06
C ASN A 300 -20.90 -14.79 14.85
N PRO A 301 -20.17 -15.51 15.72
CA PRO A 301 -20.75 -16.61 16.50
C PRO A 301 -21.86 -16.15 17.47
N LYS A 302 -22.11 -14.83 17.60
CA LYS A 302 -23.16 -14.24 18.43
C LYS A 302 -24.40 -13.72 17.70
N LYS A 303 -24.50 -13.85 16.36
CA LYS A 303 -25.78 -13.65 15.66
C LYS A 303 -26.30 -15.01 15.23
N THR A 304 -27.12 -15.59 16.09
CA THR A 304 -27.92 -16.78 15.81
C THR A 304 -28.70 -16.53 14.52
N ILE A 305 -28.67 -17.52 13.63
CA ILE A 305 -29.46 -17.60 12.40
C ILE A 305 -30.93 -17.72 12.83
N LYS A 306 -31.59 -16.60 13.11
CA LYS A 306 -33.04 -16.54 13.31
C LYS A 306 -33.70 -15.34 12.62
N GLU A 307 -32.95 -14.56 11.85
CA GLU A 307 -33.49 -13.48 11.02
C GLU A 307 -32.81 -13.49 9.64
N ILE A 308 -33.17 -14.50 8.85
CA ILE A 308 -33.24 -14.45 7.38
C ILE A 308 -34.58 -15.09 7.01
#